data_AF-A0ABC8KW44-F1
#
_entry.id   AF-A0ABC8KW44-F1
#
_cell.length_a   1.000
_cell.length_b   1.000
_cell.length_c   1.000
_cell.angle_alpha   90.00
_cell.angle_beta   90.00
_cell.angle_gamma   90.00
#
_symmetry.space_group_name_H-M   'P 1'
#
loop_
_entity.id
_entity.type
_entity.pdbx_description
1 polymer ?
#
loop_
_entity_poly.entity_id
_entity_poly.type
_entity_poly.pdbx_seq_one_letter_code
_entity_poly.pdbx_strand_id
1 'polypeptide(L)'
;MVLKLDEEGNAVYTQDIGDLCIFISRSEPFCVPATSLPGTEPNFVYILDFEEFAYYDVADYTLGFSRTRHYSAPYFIPPQNILD
;
A
#
# COMPACT_ATOMS: atom_id res chain seq x y z
N MET A 1 6.18 6.29 7.81
CA MET A 1 6.02 7.75 7.61
C MET A 1 5.61 7.95 6.17
N VAL A 2 4.49 8.65 5.93
CA VAL A 2 4.02 8.99 4.59
C VAL A 2 4.08 10.51 4.45
N LEU A 3 4.58 10.99 3.31
CA LEU A 3 4.69 12.41 3.01
C LEU A 3 3.82 12.73 1.78
N LYS A 4 3.06 13.83 1.85
CA LYS A 4 2.32 14.41 0.73
C LYS A 4 3.02 15.71 0.31
N LEU A 5 2.98 16.04 -0.97
CA LEU A 5 3.44 17.35 -1.44
C LEU A 5 2.36 18.39 -1.15
N ASP A 6 2.74 19.50 -0.53
CA ASP A 6 1.88 20.68 -0.43
C ASP A 6 1.85 21.47 -1.75
N GLU A 7 1.13 22.58 -1.78
CA GLU A 7 0.98 23.43 -2.98
C GLU A 7 2.31 24.06 -3.44
N GLU A 8 3.29 24.17 -2.54
CA GLU A 8 4.62 24.72 -2.80
C GLU A 8 5.63 23.62 -3.20
N GLY A 9 5.22 22.35 -3.16
CA GLY A 9 6.06 21.20 -3.48
C GLY A 9 6.91 20.70 -2.30
N ASN A 10 6.64 21.15 -1.07
CA ASN A 10 7.32 20.64 0.11
C ASN A 10 6.73 19.29 0.51
N ALA A 11 7.59 18.36 0.94
CA ALA A 11 7.16 17.08 1.49
C ALA A 11 6.70 17.26 2.94
N VAL A 12 5.39 17.25 3.16
CA VAL A 12 4.77 17.38 4.48
C VAL A 12 4.26 16.04 4.95
N TYR A 13 4.42 15.77 6.24
CA TYR A 13 3.88 14.56 6.86
C TYR A 13 2.35 14.53 6.74
N THR A 14 1.82 13.36 6.37
CA THR A 14 0.38 13.12 6.32
C THR A 14 0.02 11.80 7.00
N GLN A 15 -1.17 11.78 7.59
CA GLN A 15 -1.85 10.59 8.11
C GLN A 15 -3.01 10.16 7.21
N ASP A 16 -3.23 10.89 6.12
CA ASP A 16 -4.34 10.72 5.19
C ASP A 16 -3.82 10.80 3.74
N ILE A 17 -3.91 9.68 3.03
CA ILE A 17 -3.62 9.56 1.59
C ILE A 17 -4.89 9.49 0.74
N GLY A 18 -6.07 9.67 1.33
CA GLY A 18 -7.36 9.65 0.66
C GLY A 18 -7.77 8.24 0.20
N ASP A 19 -8.35 8.13 -0.99
CA ASP A 19 -8.78 6.84 -1.57
C ASP A 19 -7.60 5.94 -1.99
N LEU A 20 -6.36 6.33 -1.73
CA LEU A 20 -5.20 5.53 -2.13
C LEU A 20 -4.92 4.39 -1.15
N CYS A 21 -4.42 3.29 -1.67
CA CYS A 21 -3.69 2.28 -0.91
C CYS A 21 -2.31 2.04 -1.52
N ILE A 22 -1.34 1.68 -0.67
CA ILE A 22 0.06 1.47 -1.06
C ILE A 22 0.38 -0.01 -0.95
N PHE A 23 1.05 -0.56 -1.96
CA PHE A 23 1.52 -1.94 -1.98
C PHE A 23 3.05 -1.97 -1.94
N ILE A 24 3.57 -2.65 -0.93
CA ILE A 24 5.01 -2.89 -0.76
C ILE A 24 5.22 -4.39 -0.73
N SER A 25 6.06 -4.89 -1.63
CA SER A 25 6.43 -6.30 -1.62
C SER A 25 7.81 -6.51 -2.23
N ARG A 26 8.13 -7.73 -2.65
CA ARG A 26 9.39 -8.05 -3.35
C ARG A 26 9.42 -7.59 -4.82
N SER A 27 8.40 -6.87 -5.28
CA SER A 27 8.29 -6.20 -6.58
C SER A 27 8.43 -4.67 -6.45
N GLU A 28 8.32 -3.95 -7.57
CA GLU A 28 8.23 -2.49 -7.56
C GLU A 28 7.02 -2.02 -6.73
N PRO A 29 7.21 -1.12 -5.75
CA PRO A 29 6.11 -0.59 -4.97
C PRO A 29 5.20 0.29 -5.83
N PHE A 30 3.89 0.23 -5.57
CA PHE A 30 2.92 1.02 -6.31
C PHE A 30 1.79 1.48 -5.41
N CYS A 31 1.03 2.47 -5.87
CA CYS A 31 -0.21 2.90 -5.25
C CYS A 31 -1.33 2.96 -6.28
N VAL A 32 -2.54 2.66 -5.85
CA VAL A 32 -3.75 2.74 -6.67
C VAL A 32 -4.92 3.21 -5.82
N PRO A 33 -6.01 3.70 -6.42
CA PRO A 33 -7.27 3.88 -5.71
C PRO A 33 -7.73 2.54 -5.13
N ALA A 34 -8.15 2.50 -3.86
CA ALA A 34 -8.70 1.32 -3.22
C ALA A 34 -9.95 0.82 -3.96
N THR A 35 -10.73 1.76 -4.52
CA THR A 35 -11.86 1.46 -5.39
C THR A 35 -11.51 0.69 -6.68
N SER A 36 -10.24 0.64 -7.08
CA SER A 36 -9.79 -0.08 -8.28
C SER A 36 -9.51 -1.58 -8.04
N LEU A 37 -9.36 -2.01 -6.79
CA LEU A 37 -9.01 -3.39 -6.43
C LEU A 37 -9.94 -3.95 -5.34
N PRO A 38 -10.68 -5.04 -5.62
CA PRO A 38 -11.51 -5.69 -4.62
C PRO A 38 -10.71 -6.13 -3.37
N GLY A 39 -11.28 -5.91 -2.19
CA GLY A 39 -10.69 -6.33 -0.92
C GLY A 39 -9.55 -5.43 -0.42
N THR A 40 -9.48 -4.19 -0.91
CA THR A 40 -8.55 -3.17 -0.44
C THR A 40 -9.29 -2.02 0.21
N GLU A 41 -8.65 -1.40 1.19
CA GLU A 41 -9.20 -0.29 1.99
C GLU A 41 -8.43 1.00 1.66
N PRO A 42 -9.13 2.15 1.61
CA PRO A 42 -8.48 3.44 1.42
C PRO A 42 -7.63 3.78 2.66
N ASN A 43 -6.56 4.55 2.47
CA ASN A 43 -5.65 4.96 3.54
C ASN A 43 -4.84 3.82 4.18
N PHE A 44 -4.66 2.69 3.49
CA PHE A 44 -3.90 1.54 3.99
C PHE A 44 -2.59 1.29 3.23
N VAL A 45 -1.61 0.75 3.95
CA VAL A 45 -0.37 0.18 3.39
C VAL A 45 -0.42 -1.33 3.53
N TYR A 46 -0.32 -2.04 2.40
CA TYR A 46 -0.23 -3.50 2.32
C TYR A 46 1.22 -3.92 2.12
N ILE A 47 1.70 -4.81 2.98
CA ILE A 47 3.06 -5.33 2.97
C ILE A 47 3.02 -6.84 2.77
N LEU A 48 3.81 -7.33 1.82
CA LEU A 48 3.98 -8.76 1.57
C LEU A 48 5.45 -9.11 1.41
N ASP A 49 5.93 -10.03 2.24
CA ASP A 49 7.27 -10.61 2.19
C ASP A 49 7.18 -12.15 2.23
N PHE A 50 8.31 -12.84 2.18
CA PHE A 50 8.38 -14.30 2.20
C PHE A 50 7.67 -14.92 3.40
N GLU A 51 7.74 -14.29 4.57
CA GLU A 51 7.22 -14.85 5.81
C GLU A 51 6.06 -14.06 6.39
N GLU A 52 5.71 -12.91 5.81
CA GLU A 52 4.75 -11.98 6.40
C GLU A 52 3.82 -11.39 5.37
N PHE A 53 2.54 -11.33 5.72
CA PHE A 53 1.59 -10.40 5.13
C PHE A 53 1.05 -9.52 6.23
N ALA A 54 1.09 -8.21 6.05
CA ALA A 54 0.54 -7.25 6.99
C ALA A 54 -0.13 -6.10 6.26
N TYR A 55 -1.06 -5.44 6.93
CA TYR A 55 -1.56 -4.16 6.49
C TYR A 55 -1.77 -3.19 7.65
N TYR A 56 -1.57 -1.91 7.37
CA TYR A 56 -1.55 -0.83 8.36
C TYR A 56 -2.42 0.33 7.90
N ASP A 57 -3.23 0.87 8.80
CA ASP A 57 -3.92 2.14 8.58
C ASP A 57 -2.95 3.30 8.79
N VAL A 58 -2.86 4.19 7.80
CA VAL A 58 -1.98 5.37 7.86
C VAL A 58 -2.50 6.40 8.88
N ALA A 59 -3.80 6.42 9.19
CA ALA A 59 -4.41 7.36 10.12
C ALA A 59 -3.97 7.09 11.56
N ASP A 60 -4.21 5.87 12.02
CA ASP A 60 -4.08 5.51 13.44
C ASP A 60 -2.78 4.77 13.77
N TYR A 61 -1.94 4.49 12.77
CA TYR A 61 -0.74 3.65 12.91
C TYR A 61 -1.04 2.25 13.47
N THR A 62 -2.29 1.81 13.31
CA THR A 62 -2.73 0.52 13.82
C THR A 62 -2.37 -0.56 12.82
N LEU A 63 -1.79 -1.65 13.35
CA LEU A 63 -1.67 -2.89 12.60
C LEU A 63 -3.07 -3.47 12.45
N GLY A 64 -3.65 -3.39 11.25
CA GLY A 64 -4.98 -3.94 10.98
C GLY A 64 -4.98 -5.47 11.04
N PHE A 65 -3.91 -6.09 10.54
CA PHE A 65 -3.69 -7.54 10.58
C PHE A 65 -2.23 -7.85 10.23
N SER A 66 -1.64 -8.86 10.87
CA SER A 66 -0.42 -9.52 10.39
C SER A 66 -0.60 -11.04 10.44
N ARG A 67 -0.05 -11.71 9.44
CA ARG A 67 0.00 -13.17 9.37
C ARG A 67 1.37 -13.64 8.94
N THR A 68 2.03 -14.35 9.85
CA THR A 68 3.27 -15.05 9.56
C THR A 68 2.99 -16.40 8.88
N ARG A 69 3.42 -16.57 7.63
CA ARG A 69 3.47 -17.86 6.92
C ARG A 69 4.42 -17.74 5.73
N HIS A 70 4.93 -18.86 5.24
CA HIS A 70 5.72 -18.88 4.01
C HIS A 70 4.83 -18.60 2.77
N TYR A 71 5.16 -17.54 2.01
CA TYR A 71 4.54 -17.17 0.74
C TYR A 71 5.49 -17.50 -0.42
N SER A 72 5.10 -18.45 -1.27
CA SER A 72 5.92 -18.84 -2.44
C SER A 72 5.99 -17.78 -3.54
N ALA A 73 5.06 -16.82 -3.53
CA ALA A 73 4.99 -15.70 -4.48
C ALA A 73 4.73 -14.39 -3.71
N PRO A 74 5.74 -13.82 -3.04
CA PRO A 74 5.60 -12.62 -2.21
C PRO A 74 5.60 -11.33 -3.05
N TYR A 75 4.77 -11.28 -4.08
CA TYR A 75 4.74 -10.19 -5.06
C TYR A 75 3.33 -9.63 -5.22
N PHE A 76 3.19 -8.32 -5.04
CA PHE A 76 2.09 -7.57 -5.63
C PHE A 76 2.49 -7.15 -7.04
N ILE A 77 1.69 -7.47 -8.05
CA ILE A 77 2.01 -7.11 -9.42
C ILE A 77 1.48 -5.69 -9.67
N PRO A 78 2.33 -4.70 -10.00
CA PRO A 78 1.88 -3.35 -10.32
C PRO A 78 0.89 -3.35 -11.50
N PRO A 79 0.03 -2.33 -11.62
CA PRO A 79 -0.83 -2.18 -12.80
C PRO A 79 -0.03 -2.31 -14.10
N GLN A 80 -0.47 -3.19 -14.98
CA GLN A 80 0.19 -3.45 -16.25
C GLN A 80 -0.46 -2.59 -17.33
N ASN A 81 0.36 -1.94 -18.17
CA ASN A 81 -0.12 -1.32 -19.40
C ASN A 81 -0.37 -2.42 -20.43
N ILE A 82 -1.53 -3.05 -20.34
CA ILE A 82 -1.99 -4.01 -21.35
C ILE A 82 -2.56 -3.17 -22.49
N LEU A 83 -1.83 -3.12 -23.61
CA LEU A 83 -2.38 -2.60 -24.86
C LEU A 83 -3.40 -3.63 -25.37
N ASP A 84 -4.64 -3.19 -25.59
CA ASP A 84 -5.67 -3.98 -26.27
C ASP A 84 -5.27 -4.33 -27.72
#